data_AF-A0A2N0TPZ7-F1
#
_entry.id   AF-A0A2N0TPZ7-F1
#
_cell.length_a   1.000
_cell.length_b   1.000
_cell.length_c   1.000
_cell.angle_alpha   90.00
_cell.angle_beta   90.00
_cell.angle_gamma   90.00
#
_symmetry.space_group_name_H-M   'P 1'
#
loop_
_entity.id
_entity.type
_entity.pdbx_description
1 polymer ?
#
loop_
_entity_poly.entity_id
_entity_poly.type
_entity_poly.pdbx_seq_one_letter_code
_entity_poly.pdbx_strand_id
1 'polypeptide(L)'
;MRLKIYNPRKNARYNYTPRYYKGKDAGNIYSFDSKFNKYKETTNAIDFGSQWAEVRKSSRTRGNREINKRLLIIIMVLVFIFLWIIDFDLSIFSNQP
;
A
#
# COMPACT_ATOMS: atom_id res chain seq x y z
N MET A 1 13.85 -23.46 16.45
CA MET A 1 13.76 -22.68 15.19
C MET A 1 13.26 -23.61 14.08
N ARG A 2 12.05 -23.41 13.53
CA ARG A 2 11.55 -24.26 12.42
C ARG A 2 12.12 -23.76 11.10
N LEU A 3 13.11 -24.47 10.54
CA LEU A 3 13.58 -24.22 9.18
C LEU A 3 12.50 -24.66 8.17
N LYS A 4 11.91 -23.72 7.44
CA LYS A 4 11.00 -24.02 6.32
C LYS A 4 11.84 -24.34 5.08
N ILE A 5 12.14 -25.62 4.89
CA ILE A 5 13.01 -26.12 3.81
C ILE A 5 12.25 -26.26 2.46
N TYR A 6 10.92 -26.14 2.46
CA TYR A 6 10.11 -26.22 1.24
C TYR A 6 9.25 -24.97 1.07
N ASN A 7 9.50 -24.21 0.01
CA ASN A 7 8.55 -23.23 -0.51
C ASN A 7 8.10 -23.72 -1.89
N PRO A 8 7.10 -24.62 -1.96
CA PRO A 8 6.66 -25.19 -3.22
C PRO A 8 6.19 -24.06 -4.14
N ARG A 9 6.58 -24.14 -5.41
CA ARG A 9 6.08 -23.22 -6.43
C ARG A 9 4.56 -23.29 -6.44
N LYS A 10 3.91 -22.14 -6.41
CA LYS A 10 2.45 -22.07 -6.51
C LYS A 10 2.04 -22.35 -7.95
N ASN A 11 0.93 -23.05 -8.13
CA ASN A 11 0.36 -23.31 -9.45
C ASN A 11 0.00 -21.98 -10.13
N ALA A 12 0.30 -21.87 -11.43
CA ALA A 12 -0.16 -20.75 -12.24
C ALA A 12 -1.68 -20.86 -12.42
N ARG A 13 -2.41 -19.79 -12.11
CA ARG A 13 -3.85 -19.69 -12.37
C ARG A 13 -4.06 -18.94 -13.67
N TYR A 14 -4.84 -19.53 -14.58
CA TYR A 14 -5.23 -18.88 -15.82
C TYR A 14 -6.61 -18.24 -15.65
N ASN A 15 -6.75 -16.97 -16.04
CA ASN A 15 -8.00 -16.23 -15.97
C ASN A 15 -8.78 -16.46 -17.27
N TYR A 16 -9.95 -17.10 -17.20
CA TYR A 16 -10.80 -17.36 -18.37
C TYR A 16 -11.86 -16.27 -18.54
N THR A 17 -12.01 -15.77 -19.77
CA THR A 17 -13.07 -14.86 -20.23
C THR A 17 -14.14 -15.65 -20.98
N PRO A 18 -15.40 -15.70 -20.51
CA PRO A 18 -16.48 -16.35 -21.26
C PRO A 18 -16.69 -15.72 -22.64
N ARG A 19 -17.07 -16.52 -23.62
CA ARG A 19 -17.22 -16.10 -25.03
C ARG A 19 -18.12 -14.87 -25.23
N TYR A 20 -19.23 -14.80 -24.48
CA TYR A 20 -20.22 -13.72 -24.60
C TYR A 20 -20.07 -12.64 -23.52
N TYR A 21 -19.02 -12.71 -22.71
CA TYR A 21 -18.75 -11.70 -21.71
C TYR A 21 -17.96 -10.56 -22.34
N LYS A 22 -18.40 -9.32 -22.10
CA LYS A 22 -17.56 -8.14 -22.36
C LYS A 22 -16.34 -8.31 -21.46
N GLY A 23 -15.22 -8.72 -22.04
CA GLY A 23 -14.08 -9.31 -21.34
C GLY A 23 -13.39 -8.38 -20.33
N LYS A 24 -12.07 -8.52 -20.20
CA LYS A 24 -11.32 -7.66 -19.29
C LYS A 24 -11.31 -6.23 -19.84
N ASP A 25 -11.68 -5.26 -19.00
CA ASP A 25 -11.46 -3.86 -19.33
C ASP A 25 -9.96 -3.60 -19.41
N ALA A 26 -9.46 -3.38 -20.61
CA ALA A 26 -8.13 -2.83 -20.81
C ALA A 26 -8.20 -1.41 -20.24
N GLY A 27 -7.78 -1.23 -18.98
CA GLY A 27 -7.80 0.07 -18.28
C GLY A 27 -7.03 1.18 -19.02
N ASN A 28 -6.54 2.22 -18.33
CA ASN A 28 -5.92 3.40 -18.97
C ASN A 28 -5.02 3.08 -20.20
N ILE A 29 -5.42 3.55 -21.39
CA ILE A 29 -4.74 3.30 -22.67
C ILE A 29 -3.33 3.91 -22.69
N TYR A 30 -3.11 4.94 -21.87
CA TYR A 30 -1.85 5.68 -21.76
C TYR A 30 -0.91 5.15 -20.67
N SER A 31 -1.22 4.00 -20.03
CA SER A 31 -0.32 3.40 -19.05
C SER A 31 0.98 2.92 -19.72
N PHE A 32 2.14 3.24 -19.14
CA PHE A 32 3.46 2.86 -19.65
C PHE A 32 3.77 1.34 -19.65
N ASP A 33 2.89 0.49 -19.11
CA ASP A 33 3.11 -0.95 -19.05
C ASP A 33 2.77 -1.66 -20.37
N SER A 34 3.37 -2.84 -20.59
CA SER A 34 3.13 -3.65 -21.78
C SER A 34 1.70 -4.18 -21.82
N LYS A 35 1.15 -4.29 -23.04
CA LYS A 35 -0.20 -4.87 -23.24
C LYS A 35 -0.31 -6.27 -22.62
N PHE A 36 0.72 -7.10 -22.78
CA PHE A 36 0.75 -8.48 -22.26
C PHE A 36 0.72 -8.54 -20.73
N ASN A 37 1.50 -7.70 -20.04
CA ASN A 37 1.49 -7.63 -18.58
C ASN A 37 0.10 -7.21 -18.07
N LYS A 38 -0.49 -6.19 -18.69
CA LYS A 38 -1.80 -5.69 -18.31
C LYS A 38 -2.89 -6.75 -18.49
N TYR A 39 -2.89 -7.50 -19.59
CA TYR A 39 -3.85 -8.60 -19.79
C TYR A 39 -3.67 -9.77 -18.82
N LYS A 40 -2.45 -9.99 -18.33
CA LYS A 40 -2.14 -11.03 -17.34
C LYS A 40 -2.64 -10.64 -15.94
N GLU A 41 -2.40 -9.40 -15.52
CA GLU A 41 -2.78 -8.91 -14.19
C GLU A 41 -4.26 -8.50 -14.09
N THR A 42 -4.86 -8.04 -15.19
CA THR A 42 -6.29 -7.72 -15.20
C THR A 42 -7.13 -8.97 -15.00
N THR A 43 -8.15 -8.86 -14.17
CA THR A 43 -9.07 -9.96 -13.89
C THR A 43 -10.50 -9.58 -14.29
N ASN A 44 -11.32 -10.57 -14.63
CA ASN A 44 -12.72 -10.34 -15.01
C ASN A 44 -13.54 -9.88 -13.81
N ALA A 45 -14.54 -9.03 -14.04
CA ALA A 45 -15.43 -8.60 -12.95
C ALA A 45 -16.22 -9.77 -12.32
N ILE A 46 -16.41 -10.87 -13.04
CA ILE A 46 -17.06 -12.09 -12.53
C ILE A 46 -16.12 -12.95 -11.65
N ASP A 47 -14.80 -12.78 -11.73
CA ASP A 47 -13.87 -13.61 -10.95
C ASP A 47 -13.69 -13.05 -9.53
N PHE A 48 -14.72 -13.24 -8.71
CA PHE A 48 -14.74 -12.82 -7.31
C PHE A 48 -13.57 -13.40 -6.51
N GLY A 49 -13.14 -14.63 -6.79
CA GLY A 49 -12.04 -15.28 -6.06
C GLY A 49 -10.74 -14.47 -6.14
N SER A 50 -10.43 -13.93 -7.31
CA SER A 50 -9.29 -13.02 -7.50
C SER A 50 -9.47 -11.70 -6.75
N GLN A 51 -10.68 -11.12 -6.79
CA GLN A 51 -11.00 -9.85 -6.12
C GLN A 51 -10.84 -9.99 -4.61
N TRP A 52 -11.36 -11.08 -4.01
CA TRP A 52 -11.15 -11.39 -2.60
C TRP A 52 -9.67 -11.61 -2.26
N ALA A 53 -8.88 -12.21 -3.16
CA ALA A 53 -7.45 -12.37 -2.96
C ALA A 53 -6.69 -11.04 -3.01
N GLU A 54 -7.05 -10.16 -3.95
CA GLU A 54 -6.50 -8.82 -4.09
C GLU A 54 -6.85 -7.94 -2.89
N VAL A 55 -8.12 -7.91 -2.48
CA VAL A 55 -8.58 -7.20 -1.28
C VAL A 55 -7.88 -7.72 -0.01
N ARG A 56 -7.69 -9.05 0.12
CA ARG A 56 -6.91 -9.60 1.23
C ARG A 56 -5.43 -9.23 1.17
N LYS A 57 -4.85 -9.13 -0.03
CA LYS A 57 -3.46 -8.71 -0.20
C LYS A 57 -3.30 -7.23 0.18
N SER A 58 -4.17 -6.38 -0.33
CA SER A 58 -4.15 -4.93 -0.05
C SER A 58 -4.43 -4.63 1.42
N SER A 59 -5.36 -5.36 2.05
CA SER A 59 -5.67 -5.21 3.48
C SER A 59 -4.49 -5.60 4.38
N ARG A 60 -3.74 -6.66 4.02
CA ARG A 60 -2.51 -7.07 4.74
C ARG A 60 -1.41 -6.01 4.65
N THR A 61 -1.33 -5.28 3.53
CA THR A 61 -0.32 -4.23 3.32
C THR A 61 -0.76 -2.85 3.77
N ARG A 62 -2.04 -2.66 4.17
CA ARG A 62 -2.60 -1.36 4.57
C ARG A 62 -2.15 -0.89 5.96
N GLY A 63 -1.47 -1.74 6.74
CA GLY A 63 -1.31 -1.53 8.18
C GLY A 63 -0.30 -0.47 8.64
N ASN A 64 0.79 -0.20 7.93
CA ASN A 64 1.98 0.35 8.62
C ASN A 64 2.71 1.48 7.89
N ARG A 65 2.03 2.32 7.11
CA ARG A 65 2.73 3.40 6.38
C ARG A 65 2.06 4.76 6.41
N GLU A 66 1.11 4.96 7.31
CA GLU A 66 0.60 6.31 7.61
C GLU A 66 1.11 6.73 8.99
N ILE A 67 1.73 7.91 9.04
CA ILE A 67 2.06 8.57 10.29
C ILE A 67 0.73 8.95 10.94
N ASN A 68 0.37 8.26 12.01
CA ASN A 68 -0.84 8.55 12.76
C ASN A 68 -0.78 9.99 13.28
N LYS A 69 -1.82 10.81 13.04
CA LYS A 69 -1.93 12.17 13.60
C LYS A 69 -1.70 12.19 15.12
N ARG A 70 -2.13 11.13 15.82
CA ARG A 70 -1.89 10.94 17.26
C ARG A 70 -0.41 10.87 17.61
N LEU A 71 0.40 10.15 16.83
CA LEU A 71 1.85 10.03 17.03
C LEU A 71 2.52 11.40 16.85
N LEU A 72 2.10 12.18 15.85
CA LEU A 72 2.61 13.53 15.63
C LEU A 72 2.28 14.47 16.80
N ILE A 73 1.04 14.40 17.32
CA ILE A 73 0.63 15.16 18.52
C ILE A 73 1.47 14.75 19.74
N ILE A 74 1.68 13.44 19.96
CA ILE A 74 2.50 12.95 21.08
C ILE A 74 3.94 13.49 20.97
N ILE A 75 4.56 13.42 19.79
CA ILE A 75 5.91 13.96 19.57
C ILE A 75 5.95 15.47 19.84
N MET A 76 4.97 16.22 19.32
CA MET A 76 4.89 17.67 19.53
C MET A 76 4.82 18.00 21.04
N VAL A 77 3.95 17.33 21.80
CA VAL A 77 3.80 17.53 23.24
C VAL A 77 5.08 17.18 24.00
N LEU A 78 5.73 16.04 23.68
CA LEU A 78 6.97 15.63 24.32
C LEU A 78 8.12 16.62 24.05
N VAL A 79 8.22 17.14 22.82
CA VAL A 79 9.21 18.18 22.47
C VAL A 79 8.92 19.47 23.25
N PHE A 80 7.67 19.91 23.34
CA PHE A 80 7.32 21.10 24.13
C PHE A 80 7.66 20.95 25.62
N ILE A 81 7.36 19.80 26.23
CA ILE A 81 7.71 19.53 27.64
C ILE A 81 9.23 19.55 27.82
N PHE A 82 9.98 18.92 26.91
CA PHE A 82 11.43 18.91 26.95
C PHE A 82 12.01 20.33 26.88
N LEU A 83 11.54 21.15 25.93
CA LEU A 83 11.98 22.54 25.77
C LEU A 83 11.68 23.39 27.00
N TRP A 84 10.54 23.15 27.66
CA TRP A 84 10.17 23.84 28.89
C TRP A 84 11.09 23.49 30.07
N ILE A 85 11.50 22.22 30.22
CA ILE A 85 12.39 21.80 31.33
C ILE A 85 13.76 22.47 31.27
N ILE A 86 14.27 22.76 30.07
CA ILE A 86 15.62 23.33 29.87
C ILE A 86 15.60 24.86 29.69
N ASP A 87 14.44 25.51 29.85
CA ASP A 87 14.24 26.94 29.57
C ASP A 87 14.76 27.35 28.17
N PHE A 88 14.49 26.53 27.15
CA PHE A 88 15.01 26.78 25.81
C PHE A 88 14.34 27.99 25.17
N ASP A 89 15.16 28.99 24.82
CA ASP A 89 14.68 30.20 24.17
C ASP A 89 14.36 29.97 22.68
N LEU A 90 13.06 29.94 22.36
CA LEU A 90 12.56 29.81 20.98
C LEU A 90 12.76 31.09 20.15
N SER A 91 13.03 32.23 20.79
CA SER A 91 13.26 33.50 20.09
C SER A 91 14.55 33.53 19.28
N ILE A 92 15.47 32.58 19.52
CA ILE A 92 16.71 32.40 18.74
C ILE A 92 16.43 32.18 17.23
N PHE A 93 15.26 31.66 16.89
CA PHE A 93 14.83 31.44 15.51
C PHE A 93 14.09 32.64 14.91
N SER A 94 13.84 33.70 15.68
CA SER A 94 13.15 34.92 15.24
C SER A 94 14.08 35.99 14.65
N ASN A 95 15.36 35.66 14.43
CA ASN A 95 16.33 36.56 13.80
C ASN A 95 15.93 36.85 12.34
N GLN A 96 15.22 37.96 12.14
CA GLN A 96 15.17 38.68 10.88
C GLN A 96 16.33 39.70 10.83
N PRO A 97 16.77 40.13 9.64
CA PRO A 97 17.16 41.54 9.49
C PRO A 97 15.96 42.47 9.75
#